data_AF-A0A496SC79-F1
#
_entry.id   AF-A0A496SC79-F1
#
_cell.length_a   1.000
_cell.length_b   1.000
_cell.length_c   1.000
_cell.angle_alpha   90.00
_cell.angle_beta   90.00
_cell.angle_gamma   90.00
#
_symmetry.space_group_name_H-M   'P 1'
#
loop_
_entity.id
_entity.type
_entity.pdbx_description
1 polymer ?
#
loop_
_entity_poly.entity_id
_entity_poly.type
_entity_poly.pdbx_seq_one_letter_code
_entity_poly.pdbx_strand_id
1 'polypeptide(L)'
;QIGIAICQGDYTKNYFRRKSYEMLLETGEFVVNIPHVGLRDAITVCGEHSAHDPKVDKFKLAGLTPGSSVVVKPPIIEECPVNLECIVRHRIPLGSHDVFVGEVVASHMYGRPVKTDVIEEENVWVLQPEDGGPKMKLYWKTLMDFSPAE
;
A
#
# COMPACT_ATOMS: atom_id res chain seq x y z
N GLN A 1 4.69 11.25 -2.33
CA GLN A 1 4.74 10.10 -3.26
C GLN A 1 5.17 8.86 -2.47
N ILE A 2 4.76 7.67 -2.89
CA ILE A 2 5.14 6.39 -2.26
C ILE A 2 5.74 5.49 -3.31
N GLY A 3 6.89 4.87 -3.00
CA GLY A 3 7.51 3.84 -3.82
C GLY A 3 7.18 2.44 -3.30
N ILE A 4 6.71 1.56 -4.19
CA ILE A 4 6.58 0.12 -3.91
C ILE A 4 7.46 -0.68 -4.87
N ALA A 5 8.24 -1.61 -4.34
CA ALA A 5 9.06 -2.52 -5.14
C ALA A 5 8.35 -3.87 -5.29
N ILE A 6 8.10 -4.30 -6.52
CA ILE A 6 7.38 -5.55 -6.79
C ILE A 6 8.20 -6.45 -7.72
N CYS A 7 8.32 -7.72 -7.34
CA CYS A 7 9.00 -8.76 -8.11
C CYS A 7 8.35 -8.97 -9.48
N GLN A 8 9.14 -8.92 -10.56
CA GLN A 8 8.60 -9.02 -11.93
C GLN A 8 8.45 -10.44 -12.49
N GLY A 9 9.11 -11.45 -11.90
CA GLY A 9 9.19 -12.78 -12.51
C GLY A 9 9.20 -13.93 -11.50
N ASP A 10 9.20 -15.14 -12.04
CA ASP A 10 9.41 -16.36 -11.28
C ASP A 10 10.91 -16.51 -11.00
N TYR A 11 11.27 -16.63 -9.72
CA TYR A 11 12.67 -16.73 -9.31
C TYR A 11 13.11 -18.17 -9.09
N THR A 12 12.18 -19.01 -8.68
CA THR A 12 12.39 -20.44 -8.46
C THR A 12 11.11 -21.19 -8.81
N LYS A 13 11.17 -22.51 -8.88
CA LYS A 13 9.97 -23.37 -9.04
C LYS A 13 8.90 -23.14 -7.95
N ASN A 14 9.29 -22.57 -6.81
CA ASN A 14 8.42 -22.32 -5.66
C ASN A 14 8.23 -20.81 -5.38
N TYR A 15 8.80 -19.94 -6.21
CA TYR A 15 8.69 -18.49 -6.05
C TYR A 15 8.17 -17.90 -7.34
N PHE A 16 6.85 -17.75 -7.38
CA PHE A 16 6.13 -17.21 -8.52
C PHE A 16 6.13 -15.68 -8.50
N ARG A 17 5.97 -15.08 -9.68
CA ARG A 17 5.68 -13.68 -9.87
C ARG A 17 4.51 -13.26 -8.99
N ARG A 18 4.52 -11.99 -8.54
CA ARG A 18 3.42 -11.45 -7.72
C ARG A 18 2.28 -11.05 -8.65
N LYS A 19 1.07 -11.59 -8.42
CA LYS A 19 -0.13 -11.21 -9.20
C LYS A 19 -0.38 -9.68 -9.18
N SER A 20 -0.08 -9.02 -8.07
CA SER A 20 -0.15 -7.56 -7.94
C SER A 20 0.72 -6.81 -8.95
N TYR A 21 1.80 -7.41 -9.47
CA TYR A 21 2.61 -6.82 -10.52
C TYR A 21 1.85 -6.70 -11.85
N GLU A 22 1.12 -7.75 -12.25
CA GLU A 22 0.25 -7.71 -13.44
C GLU A 22 -0.86 -6.68 -13.26
N MET A 23 -1.52 -6.69 -12.10
CA MET A 23 -2.57 -5.72 -11.79
C MET A 23 -2.05 -4.28 -11.89
N LEU A 24 -0.86 -3.99 -11.34
CA LEU A 24 -0.23 -2.67 -11.42
C LEU A 24 0.09 -2.25 -12.86
N LEU A 25 0.53 -3.17 -13.71
CA LEU A 25 0.79 -2.89 -15.13
C LEU A 25 -0.51 -2.62 -15.90
N GLU A 26 -1.59 -3.29 -15.53
CA GLU A 26 -2.91 -3.15 -16.18
C GLU A 26 -3.65 -1.89 -15.74
N THR A 27 -3.65 -1.59 -14.44
CA THR A 27 -4.47 -0.52 -13.87
C THR A 27 -3.71 0.78 -13.68
N GLY A 28 -2.40 0.72 -13.40
CA GLY A 28 -1.64 1.89 -12.96
C GLY A 28 -2.11 2.45 -11.61
N GLU A 29 -2.88 1.67 -10.84
CA GLU A 29 -3.53 2.08 -9.60
C GLU A 29 -3.26 1.06 -8.49
N PHE A 30 -3.07 1.54 -7.26
CA PHE A 30 -2.94 0.68 -6.08
C PHE A 30 -3.36 1.40 -4.80
N VAL A 31 -3.60 0.62 -3.75
CA VAL A 31 -3.80 1.14 -2.40
C VAL A 31 -2.72 0.57 -1.48
N VAL A 32 -2.06 1.44 -0.72
CA VAL A 32 -1.18 1.03 0.38
C VAL A 32 -2.01 1.03 1.66
N ASN A 33 -2.33 -0.16 2.16
CA ASN A 33 -3.05 -0.35 3.40
C ASN A 33 -2.03 -0.57 4.53
N ILE A 34 -1.98 0.34 5.51
CA ILE A 34 -1.06 0.28 6.66
C ILE A 34 -1.81 -0.34 7.84
N PRO A 35 -1.44 -1.55 8.27
CA PRO A 35 -2.13 -2.27 9.33
C PRO A 35 -1.66 -1.86 10.74
N HIS A 36 -2.50 -2.10 11.74
CA HIS A 36 -2.08 -2.10 13.14
C HIS A 36 -1.56 -3.49 13.55
N VAL A 37 -0.87 -3.58 14.70
CA VAL A 37 -0.23 -4.82 15.18
C VAL A 37 -1.17 -6.02 15.31
N GLY A 38 -2.46 -5.78 15.55
CA GLY A 38 -3.47 -6.84 15.68
C GLY A 38 -3.80 -7.56 14.37
N LEU A 39 -3.43 -6.98 13.22
CA LEU A 39 -3.64 -7.60 11.90
C LEU A 39 -2.43 -8.43 11.43
N ARG A 40 -1.42 -8.64 12.29
CA ARG A 40 -0.19 -9.35 11.92
C ARG A 40 -0.45 -10.68 11.22
N ASP A 41 -1.34 -11.49 11.77
CA ASP A 41 -1.59 -12.84 11.25
C ASP A 41 -2.32 -12.78 9.89
N ALA A 42 -3.24 -11.82 9.70
CA ALA A 42 -3.90 -11.57 8.42
C ALA A 42 -2.91 -11.13 7.32
N ILE A 43 -1.92 -10.29 7.68
CA ILE A 43 -0.86 -9.87 6.76
C ILE A 43 0.03 -11.05 6.37
N THR A 44 0.38 -11.92 7.33
CA THR A 44 1.15 -13.14 7.06
C THR A 44 0.44 -14.01 6.04
N VAL A 45 -0.86 -14.29 6.25
CA VAL A 45 -1.71 -15.01 5.29
C VAL A 45 -1.68 -14.33 3.91
N CYS A 46 -1.79 -13.00 3.86
CA CYS A 46 -1.72 -12.27 2.59
C CYS A 46 -0.35 -12.40 1.89
N GLY A 47 0.74 -12.59 2.63
CA GLY A 47 2.11 -12.71 2.12
C GLY A 47 2.49 -14.12 1.65
N GLU A 48 1.97 -15.16 2.31
CA GLU A 48 2.25 -16.58 2.04
C GLU A 48 1.51 -17.12 0.82
N HIS A 49 0.30 -16.62 0.58
CA HIS A 49 -0.51 -17.03 -0.56
C HIS A 49 -0.29 -16.11 -1.77
N SER A 50 -0.50 -16.61 -2.98
CA SER A 50 -0.50 -15.79 -4.20
C SER A 50 -1.88 -15.85 -4.87
N ALA A 51 -2.32 -14.74 -5.44
CA ALA A 51 -3.57 -14.67 -6.21
C ALA A 51 -3.42 -15.22 -7.65
N HIS A 52 -2.35 -15.97 -7.93
CA HIS A 52 -2.25 -16.77 -9.16
C HIS A 52 -3.14 -18.01 -9.14
N ASP A 53 -3.47 -18.53 -7.95
CA ASP A 53 -4.52 -19.54 -7.83
C ASP A 53 -5.89 -18.83 -7.86
N PRO A 54 -6.70 -19.00 -8.92
CA PRO A 54 -8.00 -18.34 -9.02
C PRO A 54 -9.00 -18.80 -7.95
N LYS A 55 -8.70 -19.88 -7.21
CA LYS A 55 -9.52 -20.34 -6.09
C LYS A 55 -9.18 -19.64 -4.77
N VAL A 56 -8.08 -18.90 -4.71
CA VAL A 56 -7.60 -18.24 -3.49
C VAL A 56 -8.08 -16.80 -3.46
N ASP A 57 -9.07 -16.56 -2.60
CA ASP A 57 -9.53 -15.23 -2.20
C ASP A 57 -8.84 -14.85 -0.89
N LYS A 58 -7.81 -14.00 -0.97
CA LYS A 58 -7.02 -13.60 0.21
C LYS A 58 -7.82 -12.81 1.23
N PHE A 59 -8.81 -12.02 0.79
CA PHE A 59 -9.66 -11.28 1.72
C PHE A 59 -10.43 -12.25 2.60
N LYS A 60 -11.08 -13.25 1.99
CA LYS A 60 -11.78 -14.29 2.73
C LYS A 60 -10.86 -15.12 3.61
N LEU A 61 -9.71 -15.52 3.09
CA LEU A 61 -8.75 -16.35 3.83
C LEU A 61 -8.16 -15.63 5.05
N ALA A 62 -7.88 -14.33 4.91
CA ALA A 62 -7.30 -13.51 5.97
C ALA A 62 -8.36 -12.86 6.88
N GLY A 63 -9.66 -13.02 6.57
CA GLY A 63 -10.75 -12.37 7.32
C GLY A 63 -10.75 -10.85 7.20
N LEU A 64 -10.38 -10.33 6.03
CA LEU A 64 -10.28 -8.89 5.74
C LEU A 64 -11.44 -8.42 4.88
N THR A 65 -11.90 -7.20 5.11
CA THR A 65 -13.03 -6.61 4.41
C THR A 65 -12.55 -5.63 3.33
N PRO A 66 -12.78 -5.91 2.03
CA PRO A 66 -12.48 -4.95 0.98
C PRO A 66 -13.48 -3.78 1.03
N GLY A 67 -12.98 -2.57 1.28
CA GLY A 67 -13.77 -1.34 1.28
C GLY A 67 -13.69 -0.59 -0.05
N SER A 68 -14.53 0.44 -0.19
CA SER A 68 -14.54 1.30 -1.39
C SER A 68 -13.46 2.37 -1.33
N SER A 69 -12.72 2.51 -2.41
CA SER A 69 -11.84 3.66 -2.68
C SER A 69 -12.65 4.85 -3.23
N VAL A 70 -12.11 6.06 -3.09
CA VAL A 70 -12.73 7.32 -3.53
C VAL A 70 -12.32 7.69 -4.96
N VAL A 71 -11.05 7.46 -5.31
CA VAL A 71 -10.44 7.90 -6.58
C VAL A 71 -10.01 6.72 -7.44
N VAL A 72 -9.39 5.69 -6.84
CA VAL A 72 -8.85 4.53 -7.58
C VAL A 72 -9.80 3.32 -7.55
N LYS A 73 -9.60 2.34 -8.43
CA LYS A 73 -10.40 1.10 -8.48
C LYS A 73 -10.02 0.04 -7.44
N PRO A 74 -8.72 -0.20 -7.11
CA PRO A 74 -8.35 -1.20 -6.13
C PRO A 74 -8.97 -0.87 -4.76
N PRO A 75 -9.42 -1.86 -3.99
CA PRO A 75 -10.10 -1.62 -2.72
C PRO A 75 -9.13 -1.21 -1.61
N ILE A 76 -9.66 -0.48 -0.64
CA ILE A 76 -9.03 -0.32 0.68
C ILE A 76 -9.27 -1.59 1.53
N ILE A 77 -8.57 -1.72 2.65
CA ILE A 77 -8.88 -2.69 3.70
C ILE A 77 -9.50 -1.95 4.89
N GLU A 78 -10.75 -2.24 5.23
CA GLU A 78 -11.48 -1.48 6.26
C GLU A 78 -10.84 -1.59 7.65
N GLU A 79 -10.22 -2.74 7.95
CA GLU A 79 -9.53 -2.97 9.22
C GLU A 79 -8.22 -2.19 9.34
N CYS A 80 -7.64 -1.75 8.23
CA CYS A 80 -6.40 -0.97 8.25
C CYS A 80 -6.68 0.46 8.73
N PRO A 81 -5.97 0.96 9.77
CA PRO A 81 -6.16 2.31 10.27
C PRO A 81 -5.84 3.38 9.24
N VAL A 82 -4.92 3.11 8.30
CA VAL A 82 -4.57 4.04 7.21
C VAL A 82 -4.61 3.31 5.89
N ASN A 83 -5.28 3.90 4.90
CA ASN A 83 -5.24 3.42 3.52
C ASN A 83 -4.91 4.60 2.58
N LEU A 84 -3.96 4.40 1.66
CA LEU A 84 -3.45 5.44 0.78
C LEU A 84 -3.69 5.04 -0.67
N GLU A 85 -4.61 5.72 -1.33
CA GLU A 85 -4.93 5.51 -2.73
C GLU A 85 -3.85 6.16 -3.60
N CYS A 86 -3.31 5.39 -4.54
CA CYS A 86 -2.14 5.78 -5.31
C CYS A 86 -2.32 5.56 -6.81
N ILE A 87 -1.93 6.55 -7.60
CA ILE A 87 -1.80 6.45 -9.06
C ILE A 87 -0.32 6.38 -9.42
N VAL A 88 0.08 5.38 -10.19
CA VAL A 88 1.45 5.20 -10.67
C VAL A 88 1.82 6.37 -11.60
N ARG A 89 2.91 7.07 -11.26
CA ARG A 89 3.51 8.12 -12.09
C ARG A 89 4.77 7.65 -12.80
N HIS A 90 5.55 6.81 -12.13
CA HIS A 90 6.78 6.25 -12.71
C HIS A 90 6.89 4.77 -12.39
N ARG A 91 7.50 4.04 -13.33
CA ARG A 91 7.97 2.66 -13.15
C ARG A 91 9.47 2.66 -13.44
N ILE A 92 10.26 2.21 -12.48
CA ILE A 92 11.71 2.16 -12.56
C ILE A 92 12.12 0.68 -12.59
N PRO A 93 12.54 0.13 -13.75
CA PRO A 93 12.97 -1.25 -13.83
C PRO A 93 14.34 -1.47 -13.19
N LEU A 94 14.45 -2.43 -12.26
CA LEU A 94 15.69 -2.78 -11.56
C LEU A 94 16.11 -4.25 -11.80
N GLY A 95 15.54 -4.89 -12.82
CA GLY A 95 15.91 -6.24 -13.27
C GLY A 95 15.30 -7.38 -12.44
N SER A 96 15.33 -7.31 -11.11
CA SER A 96 14.62 -8.27 -10.25
C SER A 96 13.23 -7.73 -9.87
N HIS A 97 13.19 -6.46 -9.51
CA HIS A 97 11.98 -5.76 -9.12
C HIS A 97 11.80 -4.56 -10.01
N ASP A 98 10.56 -4.13 -10.15
CA ASP A 98 10.30 -2.76 -10.57
C ASP A 98 9.84 -1.96 -9.37
N VAL A 99 10.34 -0.72 -9.28
CA VAL A 99 9.80 0.26 -8.34
C VAL A 99 8.71 1.04 -9.05
N PHE A 100 7.50 0.97 -8.52
CA PHE A 100 6.39 1.81 -8.92
C PHE A 100 6.32 3.01 -7.97
N VAL A 101 6.48 4.21 -8.50
CA VAL A 101 6.35 5.47 -7.77
C VAL A 101 4.93 5.98 -7.96
N GLY A 102 4.14 5.92 -6.90
CA GLY A 102 2.76 6.38 -6.84
C GLY A 102 2.62 7.78 -6.26
N GLU A 103 1.77 8.59 -6.87
CA GLU A 103 1.20 9.78 -6.26
C GLU A 103 0.03 9.37 -5.36
N VAL A 104 0.04 9.81 -4.10
CA VAL A 104 -1.08 9.61 -3.18
C VAL A 104 -2.17 10.62 -3.54
N VAL A 105 -3.32 10.12 -3.98
CA VAL A 105 -4.46 10.93 -4.47
C VAL A 105 -5.63 10.99 -3.49
N ALA A 106 -5.69 10.05 -2.55
CA ALA A 106 -6.62 10.09 -1.42
C ALA A 106 -6.06 9.29 -0.24
N SER A 107 -6.51 9.64 0.97
CA SER A 107 -6.11 8.98 2.22
C SER A 107 -7.36 8.66 3.04
N HIS A 108 -7.31 7.54 3.77
CA HIS A 108 -8.37 7.11 4.66
C HIS A 108 -7.86 6.89 6.07
N MET A 109 -8.74 7.12 7.05
CA MET A 109 -8.57 6.76 8.44
C MET A 109 -9.74 5.87 8.87
N TYR A 110 -9.45 4.62 9.27
CA TYR A 110 -10.47 3.62 9.64
C TYR A 110 -11.62 3.53 8.62
N GLY A 111 -11.26 3.35 7.34
CA GLY A 111 -12.22 3.23 6.23
C GLY A 111 -12.91 4.54 5.81
N ARG A 112 -12.61 5.67 6.47
CA ARG A 112 -13.22 6.97 6.14
C ARG A 112 -12.23 7.86 5.40
N PRO A 113 -12.63 8.53 4.31
CA PRO A 113 -11.79 9.52 3.66
C PRO A 113 -11.43 10.67 4.61
N VAL A 114 -10.19 11.14 4.55
CA VAL A 114 -9.69 12.22 5.39
C VAL A 114 -8.88 13.22 4.57
N LYS A 115 -8.88 14.47 5.03
CA LYS A 115 -7.95 15.46 4.49
C LYS A 115 -6.56 15.22 5.05
N THR A 116 -5.59 15.25 4.15
CA THR A 116 -4.16 15.15 4.49
C THR A 116 -3.64 16.58 4.49
N ASP A 117 -3.78 17.26 5.63
CA ASP A 117 -3.71 18.74 5.63
C ASP A 117 -2.34 19.33 5.99
N VAL A 118 -1.41 18.59 6.61
CA VAL A 118 -0.15 19.23 7.05
C VAL A 118 1.03 18.24 7.11
N ILE A 119 2.12 18.59 6.42
CA ILE A 119 3.48 18.12 6.75
C ILE A 119 3.98 19.08 7.83
N GLU A 120 3.90 18.69 9.11
CA GLU A 120 4.41 19.53 10.20
C GLU A 120 5.96 19.57 10.20
N GLU A 121 6.58 18.47 9.76
CA GLU A 121 8.02 18.25 9.62
C GLU A 121 8.25 17.26 8.46
N GLU A 122 9.44 17.22 7.84
CA GLU A 122 9.74 16.42 6.61
C GLU A 122 9.35 14.93 6.66
N ASN A 123 9.05 14.40 7.85
CA ASN A 123 8.82 12.98 8.12
C ASN A 123 7.49 12.66 8.81
N VAL A 124 6.55 13.62 8.87
CA VAL A 124 5.26 13.47 9.55
C VAL A 124 4.10 13.84 8.62
N TRP A 125 3.10 12.97 8.54
CA TRP A 125 1.82 13.22 7.88
C TRP A 125 0.72 13.26 8.91
N VAL A 126 -0.08 14.32 8.87
CA VAL A 126 -1.25 14.48 9.72
C VAL A 126 -2.51 14.16 8.91
N LEU A 127 -3.23 13.14 9.36
CA LEU A 127 -4.53 12.73 8.85
C LEU A 127 -5.61 13.33 9.75
N GLN A 128 -6.48 14.16 9.18
CA GLN A 128 -7.57 14.84 9.88
C GLN A 128 -8.91 14.43 9.29
N PRO A 129 -9.78 13.76 10.08
CA PRO A 129 -11.18 13.56 9.71
C PRO A 129 -11.91 14.87 9.43
N GLU A 130 -12.75 14.89 8.39
CA GLU A 130 -13.51 16.09 8.00
C GLU A 130 -14.54 16.53 9.06
N ASP A 131 -15.01 15.57 9.88
CA ASP A 131 -15.94 15.81 10.99
C ASP A 131 -15.26 16.43 12.23
N GLY A 132 -13.97 16.76 12.16
CA GLY A 132 -13.22 17.33 13.27
C GLY A 132 -12.80 16.29 14.33
N GLY A 133 -12.90 15.00 14.01
CA GLY A 133 -12.44 13.90 14.87
C GLY A 133 -10.94 13.94 15.20
N PRO A 134 -10.45 12.99 16.02
CA PRO A 134 -9.07 12.97 16.48
C PRO A 134 -8.08 12.85 15.31
N LYS A 135 -7.02 13.67 15.34
CA LYS A 135 -5.91 13.61 14.39
C LYS A 135 -5.11 12.33 14.58
N MET A 136 -4.62 11.77 13.48
CA MET A 136 -3.59 10.73 13.49
C MET A 136 -2.32 11.25 12.83
N LYS A 137 -1.18 10.98 13.46
CA LYS A 137 0.15 11.30 12.91
C LYS A 137 0.82 10.03 12.44
N LEU A 138 1.12 9.97 11.15
CA LEU A 138 1.95 8.92 10.56
C LEU A 138 3.39 9.43 10.48
N TYR A 139 4.28 8.74 11.16
CA TYR A 139 5.72 9.02 11.13
C TYR A 139 6.39 8.03 10.19
N TRP A 140 7.23 8.50 9.29
CA TRP A 140 8.14 7.64 8.53
C TRP A 140 9.57 8.08 8.73
N LYS A 141 10.50 7.19 8.38
CA LYS A 141 11.91 7.53 8.27
C LYS A 141 12.40 6.90 6.99
N THR A 142 13.05 7.69 6.14
CA THR A 142 13.82 7.11 5.04
C THR A 142 14.93 6.26 5.67
N LEU A 143 14.93 4.95 5.38
CA LEU A 143 15.91 4.01 5.93
C LEU A 143 17.33 4.29 5.44
N MET A 144 17.50 5.17 4.44
CA MET A 144 18.78 5.56 3.87
C MET A 144 18.91 7.07 3.93
N ASP A 145 19.86 7.53 4.74
CA ASP A 145 20.43 8.86 4.58
C ASP A 145 21.42 8.74 3.40
N PHE A 146 21.07 9.28 2.23
CA PHE A 146 21.94 9.27 1.05
C PHE A 146 23.01 10.37 1.12
N SER A 147 23.31 10.86 2.31
CA SER A 147 24.54 11.60 2.58
C SER A 147 25.70 10.76 2.04
N PRO A 148 26.51 11.29 1.10
CA PRO A 148 27.75 10.62 0.73
C PRO A 148 28.51 10.32 2.02
N ALA A 149 28.93 9.08 2.21
CA ALA A 149 29.88 8.79 3.27
C ALA A 149 31.11 9.69 3.03
N GLU A 150 31.41 10.55 4.01
CA GLU A 150 32.62 11.38 4.01
C GLU A 150 33.89 10.53 3.97
#